data_AF-A0A1H1ACR0-F1
#
_entry.id   AF-A0A1H1ACR0-F1
#
_cell.length_a   1.000
_cell.length_b   1.000
_cell.length_c   1.000
_cell.angle_alpha   90.00
_cell.angle_beta   90.00
_cell.angle_gamma   90.00
#
_symmetry.space_group_name_H-M   'P 1'
#
loop_
_entity.id
_entity.type
_entity.pdbx_description
1 polymer ?
#
loop_
_entity_poly.entity_id
_entity_poly.type
_entity_poly.pdbx_seq_one_letter_code
_entity_poly.pdbx_strand_id
1 'polypeptide(L)'
;MGHNENRELVPLKSDFDVVWRGFRRSQVQFYIQQTESEVRMLTEDRDSALSQVSELNAQLEQAREEIESLRRQLDDVCRTPIDESALSDRLRRMVQLANDEAAEIIASARATAEHEWSRSEQAASELRNRYERLVAEADDWRRQAQEQRQEALEQTSREIERMAAEAEQHRRKQDREAEQRRNEIEHDFEVAMAARREEAMREMAERDRASRAEAERRINEAAAEAERRTRRANEQVEAMRRLRRGLAEQVRTGQRLLEEAEPFLAASVTGTESQHADAYVWSEPSAEREDPEEVEQVDVPRQRALENAPDPVGDTADGVLSGTSGASGESG
;
A
#
# COMPACT_ATOMS: atom_id res chain seq x y z
N MET A 1 96.50 37.28 66.67
CA MET A 1 97.86 37.37 66.07
C MET A 1 97.77 38.24 64.83
N GLY A 2 98.74 39.14 64.63
CA GLY A 2 98.86 40.03 63.46
C GLY A 2 98.21 41.40 63.71
N HIS A 3 98.83 42.31 64.46
CA HIS A 3 99.81 43.28 63.96
C HIS A 3 99.36 43.95 62.64
N ASN A 4 98.87 45.20 62.72
CA ASN A 4 99.32 46.36 61.92
C ASN A 4 98.20 47.40 61.72
N GLU A 5 97.91 48.22 62.74
CA GLU A 5 97.14 49.47 62.52
C GLU A 5 97.83 50.71 63.09
N ASN A 6 99.14 50.63 63.34
CA ASN A 6 99.97 51.82 63.53
C ASN A 6 101.25 51.68 62.70
N ARG A 7 101.09 51.52 61.40
CA ARG A 7 102.13 51.97 60.48
C ARG A 7 101.69 53.33 59.99
N GLU A 8 102.18 54.37 60.66
CA GLU A 8 102.35 55.69 60.06
C GLU A 8 102.85 55.48 58.64
N LEU A 9 101.97 55.72 57.67
CA LEU A 9 102.36 55.92 56.29
C LEU A 9 103.10 57.26 56.29
N VAL A 10 104.37 57.23 56.68
CA VAL A 10 105.31 58.34 56.47
C VAL A 10 105.30 58.60 54.97
N PRO A 11 104.85 59.78 54.50
CA PRO A 11 104.95 60.10 53.08
C PRO A 11 106.44 60.15 52.74
N LEU A 12 106.95 59.11 52.08
CA LEU A 12 108.22 59.18 51.40
C LEU A 12 108.05 60.25 50.34
N LYS A 13 108.63 61.44 50.56
CA LYS A 13 108.68 62.50 49.55
C LYS A 13 109.35 61.91 48.31
N SER A 14 108.54 61.53 47.33
CA SER A 14 108.96 60.98 46.04
C SER A 14 109.36 62.13 45.13
N ASP A 15 110.45 62.81 45.49
CA ASP A 15 111.08 63.75 44.58
C ASP A 15 111.86 62.94 43.53
N PHE A 16 111.51 63.11 42.26
CA PHE A 16 112.23 62.51 41.13
C PHE A 16 113.42 63.40 40.76
N ASP A 17 114.57 62.80 40.48
CA ASP A 17 115.75 63.52 39.98
C ASP A 17 115.47 64.18 38.61
N VAL A 18 115.92 65.42 38.43
CA VAL A 18 115.66 66.23 37.22
C VAL A 18 116.81 66.06 36.22
N VAL A 19 116.51 65.51 35.04
CA VAL A 19 117.47 65.32 33.92
C VAL A 19 117.08 66.15 32.69
N TRP A 20 118.07 66.54 31.87
CA TRP A 20 117.93 67.54 30.79
C TRP A 20 116.86 67.22 29.72
N ARG A 21 116.49 65.95 29.56
CA ARG A 21 115.33 65.49 28.78
C ARG A 21 114.48 64.55 29.66
N GLY A 22 113.58 65.12 30.44
CA GLY A 22 112.68 64.39 31.32
C GLY A 22 111.20 64.68 31.06
N PHE A 23 110.32 63.96 31.75
CA PHE A 23 108.89 64.25 31.75
C PHE A 23 108.61 65.61 32.39
N ARG A 24 107.53 66.26 31.95
CA ARG A 24 107.13 67.56 32.51
C ARG A 24 106.70 67.38 33.96
N ARG A 25 107.36 68.09 34.88
CA ARG A 25 107.12 67.99 36.34
C ARG A 25 105.65 68.14 36.73
N SER A 26 104.93 69.09 36.14
CA SER A 26 103.50 69.30 36.42
C SER A 26 102.62 68.13 35.97
N GLN A 27 102.93 67.52 34.84
CA GLN A 27 102.19 66.36 34.32
C GLN A 27 102.46 65.10 35.15
N VAL A 28 103.71 64.89 35.58
CA VAL A 28 104.09 63.79 36.49
C VAL A 28 103.42 63.95 37.85
N GLN A 29 103.45 65.15 38.42
CA GLN A 29 102.80 65.43 39.71
C GLN A 29 101.28 65.24 39.63
N PHE A 30 100.64 65.66 38.54
CA PHE A 30 99.21 65.40 38.30
C PHE A 30 98.91 63.90 38.20
N TYR A 31 99.72 63.14 37.45
CA TYR A 31 99.55 61.69 37.34
C TYR A 31 99.78 60.97 38.68
N ILE A 32 100.78 61.37 39.47
CA ILE A 32 101.01 60.79 40.81
C ILE A 32 99.83 61.06 41.72
N GLN A 33 99.34 62.30 41.78
CA GLN A 33 98.15 62.65 42.57
C GLN A 33 96.93 61.84 42.12
N GLN A 34 96.76 61.63 40.81
CA GLN A 34 95.73 60.75 40.28
C GLN A 34 95.93 59.30 40.76
N THR A 35 97.13 58.72 40.64
CA THR A 35 97.42 57.36 41.10
C THR A 35 97.30 57.19 42.62
N GLU A 36 97.68 58.19 43.41
CA GLU A 36 97.49 58.19 44.86
C GLU A 36 96.00 58.23 45.22
N SER A 37 95.20 58.99 44.47
CA SER A 37 93.75 59.00 44.63
C SER A 37 93.12 57.66 44.22
N GLU A 38 93.60 57.03 43.16
CA GLU A 38 93.16 55.69 42.71
C GLU A 38 93.57 54.60 43.72
N VAL A 39 94.80 54.63 44.25
CA VAL A 39 95.26 53.70 45.30
C VAL A 39 94.46 53.89 46.59
N ARG A 40 94.14 55.13 46.96
CA ARG A 40 93.30 55.41 48.12
C ARG A 40 91.90 54.83 47.93
N MET A 41 91.27 55.08 46.77
CA MET A 41 89.97 54.52 46.43
C MET A 41 89.99 52.99 46.45
N LEU A 42 91.00 52.36 45.85
CA LEU A 42 91.16 50.89 45.88
C LEU A 42 91.41 50.34 47.29
N THR A 43 92.07 51.12 48.15
CA THR A 43 92.29 50.73 49.55
C THR A 43 90.99 50.84 50.33
N GLU A 44 90.22 51.90 50.15
CA GLU A 44 88.89 52.07 50.73
C GLU A 44 87.92 50.97 50.26
N ASP A 45 87.93 50.65 48.96
CA ASP A 45 87.13 49.55 48.38
C ASP A 45 87.57 48.19 48.93
N ARG A 46 88.87 47.94 49.04
CA ARG A 46 89.41 46.70 49.64
C ARG A 46 89.00 46.58 51.09
N ASP A 47 89.15 47.65 51.86
CA ASP A 47 88.86 47.63 53.29
C ASP A 47 87.34 47.51 53.53
N SER A 48 86.50 48.11 52.67
CA SER A 48 85.05 47.88 52.64
C SER A 48 84.70 46.42 52.32
N ALA A 49 85.35 45.82 51.31
CA ALA A 49 85.15 44.42 50.97
C ALA A 49 85.60 43.47 52.10
N LEU A 50 86.71 43.76 52.77
CA LEU A 50 87.16 43.00 53.93
C LEU A 50 86.18 43.10 55.10
N SER A 51 85.62 44.30 55.35
CA SER A 51 84.56 44.49 56.34
C SER A 51 83.33 43.66 56.00
N GLN A 52 82.86 43.70 54.75
CA GLN A 52 81.72 42.90 54.28
C GLN A 52 81.97 41.39 54.42
N VAL A 53 83.17 40.91 54.08
CA VAL A 53 83.53 39.49 54.28
C VAL A 53 83.55 39.12 55.76
N SER A 54 84.04 40.01 56.64
CA SER A 54 84.03 39.76 58.09
C SER A 54 82.61 39.71 58.65
N GLU A 55 81.72 40.58 58.18
CA GLU A 55 80.32 40.62 58.58
C GLU A 55 79.55 39.39 58.08
N LEU A 56 79.75 38.99 56.82
CA LEU A 56 79.16 37.77 56.26
C LEU A 56 79.65 36.51 57.00
N ASN A 57 80.92 36.45 57.39
CA ASN A 57 81.43 35.34 58.21
C ASN A 57 80.78 35.33 59.60
N ALA A 58 80.58 36.49 60.23
CA ALA A 58 79.87 36.58 61.50
C ALA A 58 78.41 36.10 61.37
N GLN A 59 77.71 36.50 60.30
CA GLN A 59 76.35 36.03 60.01
C GLN A 59 76.30 34.53 59.72
N LEU A 60 77.30 33.98 59.02
CA LEU A 60 77.39 32.54 58.77
C LEU A 60 77.60 31.74 60.05
N GLU A 61 78.45 32.20 60.97
CA GLU A 61 78.62 31.50 62.24
C GLU A 61 77.40 31.65 63.14
N GLN A 62 76.76 32.82 63.17
CA GLN A 62 75.48 32.98 63.87
C GLN A 62 74.42 32.01 63.32
N ALA A 63 74.25 31.91 62.00
CA ALA A 63 73.30 30.99 61.39
C ALA A 63 73.64 29.52 61.67
N ARG A 64 74.94 29.17 61.74
CA ARG A 64 75.38 27.81 62.10
C ARG A 64 75.05 27.48 63.55
N GLU A 65 75.29 28.40 64.47
CA GLU A 65 74.93 28.24 65.88
C GLU A 65 73.41 28.12 66.06
N GLU A 66 72.62 28.92 65.35
CA GLU A 66 71.16 28.84 65.32
C GLU A 66 70.69 27.48 64.80
N ILE A 67 71.22 27.00 63.67
CA ILE A 67 70.91 25.67 63.13
C ILE A 67 71.26 24.56 64.12
N GLU A 68 72.42 24.65 64.77
CA GLU A 68 72.83 23.66 65.77
C GLU A 68 71.89 23.68 66.98
N SER A 69 71.46 24.87 67.43
CA SER A 69 70.48 25.00 68.52
C SER A 69 69.12 24.43 68.15
N LEU A 70 68.61 24.70 66.95
CA LEU A 70 67.34 24.18 66.44
C LEU A 70 67.39 22.67 66.25
N ARG A 71 68.53 22.14 65.79
CA ARG A 71 68.75 20.68 65.70
C ARG A 71 68.74 20.04 67.08
N ARG A 72 69.42 20.61 68.07
CA ARG A 72 69.38 20.11 69.46
C ARG A 72 67.96 20.15 70.03
N GLN A 73 67.20 21.23 69.79
CA GLN A 73 65.80 21.34 70.21
C GLN A 73 64.90 20.31 69.52
N LEU A 74 65.06 20.11 68.22
CA LEU A 74 64.32 19.10 67.47
C LEU A 74 64.68 17.69 67.96
N ASP A 75 65.96 17.40 68.16
CA ASP A 75 66.42 16.13 68.72
C ASP A 75 65.85 15.90 70.12
N ASP A 76 65.72 16.95 70.94
CA ASP A 76 65.10 16.87 72.27
C ASP A 76 63.59 16.56 72.17
N VAL A 77 62.85 17.30 71.34
CA VAL A 77 61.40 17.08 71.10
C VAL A 77 61.11 15.71 70.49
N CYS A 78 61.96 15.25 69.56
CA CYS A 78 61.81 13.96 68.90
C CYS A 78 62.31 12.78 69.75
N ARG A 79 63.30 12.99 70.64
CA ARG A 79 63.75 11.96 71.60
C ARG A 79 62.78 11.76 72.76
N THR A 80 61.79 12.64 72.91
CA THR A 80 60.65 12.40 73.80
C THR A 80 59.40 11.98 73.01
N PRO A 81 59.24 10.72 72.57
CA PRO A 81 58.10 10.00 73.11
C PRO A 81 58.35 9.97 74.62
N ILE A 82 57.51 10.64 75.41
CA ILE A 82 57.69 10.62 76.86
C ILE A 82 57.63 9.14 77.26
N ASP A 83 58.79 8.55 77.59
CA ASP A 83 58.87 7.16 78.00
C ASP A 83 57.98 7.03 79.23
N GLU A 84 57.09 6.04 79.24
CA GLU A 84 56.13 5.82 80.32
C GLU A 84 56.83 5.74 81.68
N SER A 85 58.12 5.36 81.66
CA SER A 85 59.04 5.31 82.81
C SER A 85 59.36 6.68 83.43
N ALA A 86 59.44 7.76 82.63
CA ALA A 86 59.83 9.11 83.04
C ALA A 86 58.65 10.00 83.45
N LEU A 87 57.43 9.60 83.11
CA LEU A 87 56.20 10.15 83.66
C LEU A 87 56.06 9.71 85.12
N SER A 88 55.74 10.64 86.02
CA SER A 88 55.32 10.30 87.39
C SER A 88 54.28 9.16 87.35
N ASP A 89 54.32 8.21 88.29
CA ASP A 89 53.45 7.00 88.27
C ASP A 89 51.96 7.32 88.02
N ARG A 90 51.52 8.51 88.44
CA ARG A 90 50.16 9.02 88.20
C ARG A 90 49.87 9.25 86.71
N LEU A 91 50.77 9.87 85.97
CA LEU A 91 50.59 10.16 84.55
C LEU A 91 50.69 8.88 83.71
N ARG A 92 51.56 7.92 84.07
CA ARG A 92 51.59 6.59 83.43
C ARG A 92 50.25 5.88 83.56
N ARG A 93 49.68 5.83 84.77
CA ARG A 93 48.35 5.25 84.99
C ARG A 93 47.25 5.97 84.21
N MET A 94 47.37 7.29 84.02
CA MET A 94 46.41 8.07 83.23
C MET A 94 46.48 7.74 81.73
N VAL A 95 47.69 7.56 81.19
CA VAL A 95 47.89 7.16 79.78
C VAL A 95 47.41 5.73 79.55
N GLN A 96 47.71 4.80 80.46
CA GLN A 96 47.21 3.43 80.40
C GLN A 96 45.68 3.41 80.46
N LEU A 97 45.06 4.14 81.39
CA LEU A 97 43.61 4.26 81.48
C LEU A 97 43.00 4.88 80.21
N ALA A 98 43.63 5.89 79.62
CA ALA A 98 43.16 6.50 78.37
C ALA A 98 43.28 5.54 77.17
N ASN A 99 44.33 4.72 77.13
CA ASN A 99 44.48 3.68 76.11
C ASN A 99 43.45 2.56 76.29
N ASP A 100 43.19 2.14 77.53
CA ASP A 100 42.16 1.16 77.84
C ASP A 100 40.76 1.70 77.49
N GLU A 101 40.47 2.97 77.81
CA GLU A 101 39.23 3.66 77.42
C GLU A 101 39.11 3.78 75.90
N ALA A 102 40.18 4.12 75.19
CA ALA A 102 40.19 4.16 73.73
C ALA A 102 39.95 2.77 73.11
N ALA A 103 40.54 1.72 73.68
CA ALA A 103 40.31 0.35 73.25
C ALA A 103 38.85 -0.08 73.48
N GLU A 104 38.25 0.31 74.61
CA GLU A 104 36.84 0.07 74.92
C GLU A 104 35.90 0.84 73.97
N ILE A 105 36.21 2.10 73.64
CA ILE A 105 35.45 2.88 72.65
C ILE A 105 35.54 2.24 71.26
N ILE A 106 36.71 1.77 70.84
CA ILE A 106 36.86 1.10 69.53
C ILE A 106 36.11 -0.24 69.53
N ALA A 107 36.20 -1.02 70.61
CA ALA A 107 35.51 -2.30 70.71
C ALA A 107 33.99 -2.13 70.70
N SER A 108 33.46 -1.18 71.46
CA SER A 108 32.02 -0.85 71.48
C SER A 108 31.56 -0.31 70.13
N ALA A 109 32.29 0.61 69.50
CA ALA A 109 31.98 1.13 68.17
C ALA A 109 31.96 0.03 67.10
N ARG A 110 32.92 -0.91 67.15
CA ARG A 110 32.95 -2.08 66.26
C ARG A 110 31.76 -3.00 66.49
N ALA A 111 31.41 -3.29 67.74
CA ALA A 111 30.25 -4.10 68.07
C ALA A 111 28.95 -3.45 67.57
N THR A 112 28.78 -2.14 67.74
CA THR A 112 27.62 -1.41 67.19
C THR A 112 27.60 -1.46 65.66
N ALA A 113 28.74 -1.26 65.00
CA ALA A 113 28.82 -1.35 63.53
C ALA A 113 28.44 -2.75 63.02
N GLU A 114 28.94 -3.82 63.64
CA GLU A 114 28.61 -5.21 63.30
C GLU A 114 27.10 -5.48 63.48
N HIS A 115 26.51 -4.99 64.56
CA HIS A 115 25.07 -5.12 64.81
C HIS A 115 24.23 -4.39 63.76
N GLU A 116 24.60 -3.14 63.40
CA GLU A 116 23.91 -2.39 62.35
C GLU A 116 24.09 -3.01 60.96
N TRP A 117 25.26 -3.57 60.65
CA TRP A 117 25.49 -4.31 59.42
C TRP A 117 24.66 -5.58 59.35
N SER A 118 24.66 -6.40 60.41
CA SER A 118 23.84 -7.61 60.47
C SER A 118 22.35 -7.29 60.33
N ARG A 119 21.87 -6.22 60.98
CA ARG A 119 20.49 -5.74 60.84
C ARG A 119 20.19 -5.28 59.41
N SER A 120 21.10 -4.54 58.79
CA SER A 120 20.93 -4.06 57.42
C SER A 120 20.92 -5.19 56.40
N GLU A 121 21.80 -6.19 56.57
CA GLU A 121 21.85 -7.37 55.72
C GLU A 121 20.59 -8.23 55.88
N GLN A 122 20.10 -8.40 57.10
CA GLN A 122 18.82 -9.09 57.35
C GLN A 122 17.67 -8.36 56.65
N ALA A 123 17.56 -7.04 56.80
CA ALA A 123 16.55 -6.23 56.12
C ALA A 123 16.64 -6.32 54.59
N ALA A 124 17.86 -6.28 54.04
CA ALA A 124 18.09 -6.45 52.61
C ALA A 124 17.69 -7.85 52.12
N SER A 125 18.01 -8.89 52.89
CA SER A 125 17.66 -10.28 52.57
C SER A 125 16.14 -10.52 52.62
N GLU A 126 15.45 -9.96 53.61
CA GLU A 126 13.99 -10.00 53.70
C GLU A 126 13.35 -9.31 52.48
N LEU A 127 13.87 -8.15 52.09
CA LEU A 127 13.37 -7.42 50.94
C LEU A 127 13.60 -8.20 49.64
N ARG A 128 14.78 -8.80 49.46
CA ARG A 128 15.08 -9.69 48.31
C ARG A 128 14.12 -10.87 48.26
N ASN A 129 13.91 -11.56 49.38
CA ASN A 129 13.00 -12.70 49.45
C ASN A 129 11.54 -12.31 49.14
N ARG A 130 11.11 -11.11 49.58
CA ARG A 130 9.78 -10.58 49.23
C ARG A 130 9.66 -10.30 47.74
N TYR A 131 10.66 -9.67 47.13
CA TYR A 131 10.67 -9.42 45.69
C TYR A 131 10.72 -10.71 44.88
N GLU A 132 11.52 -11.69 45.29
CA GLU A 132 11.58 -12.99 44.63
C GLU A 132 10.22 -13.69 44.65
N ARG A 133 9.51 -13.66 45.79
CA ARG A 133 8.14 -14.18 45.89
C ARG A 133 7.15 -13.44 44.99
N LEU A 134 7.19 -12.11 44.97
CA LEU A 134 6.31 -11.31 44.12
C LEU A 134 6.56 -11.57 42.62
N VAL A 135 7.82 -11.75 42.22
CA VAL A 135 8.18 -12.11 40.84
C VAL A 135 7.67 -13.51 40.52
N ALA A 136 7.88 -14.49 41.42
CA ALA A 136 7.37 -15.85 41.22
C ALA A 136 5.84 -15.89 41.11
N GLU A 137 5.12 -15.15 41.96
CA GLU A 137 3.67 -15.02 41.89
C GLU A 137 3.25 -14.39 40.55
N ALA A 138 3.90 -13.30 40.13
CA ALA A 138 3.61 -12.68 38.84
C ALA A 138 3.85 -13.64 37.65
N ASP A 139 4.88 -14.48 37.74
CA ASP A 139 5.19 -15.50 36.73
C ASP A 139 4.13 -16.61 36.70
N ASP A 140 3.65 -17.04 37.87
CA ASP A 140 2.55 -18.00 38.00
C ASP A 140 1.25 -17.45 37.39
N TRP A 141 0.89 -16.22 37.71
CA TRP A 141 -0.26 -15.53 37.12
C TRP A 141 -0.13 -15.41 35.60
N ARG A 142 1.07 -15.08 35.08
CA ARG A 142 1.32 -15.04 33.62
C ARG A 142 1.13 -16.40 32.96
N ARG A 143 1.63 -17.48 33.58
CA ARG A 143 1.46 -18.85 33.07
C ARG A 143 0.00 -19.27 33.03
N GLN A 144 -0.73 -19.06 34.13
CA GLN A 144 -2.15 -19.40 34.22
C GLN A 144 -2.99 -18.60 33.21
N ALA A 145 -2.74 -17.30 33.05
CA ALA A 145 -3.44 -16.48 32.07
C ALA A 145 -3.16 -16.95 30.63
N GLN A 146 -1.94 -17.40 30.34
CA GLN A 146 -1.58 -17.93 29.03
C GLN A 146 -2.23 -19.28 28.76
N GLU A 147 -2.28 -20.17 29.75
CA GLU A 147 -2.98 -21.46 29.66
C GLU A 147 -4.49 -21.25 29.41
N GLN A 148 -5.14 -20.38 30.21
CA GLN A 148 -6.55 -20.03 30.02
C GLN A 148 -6.82 -19.45 28.62
N ARG A 149 -5.93 -18.58 28.13
CA ARG A 149 -6.03 -18.02 26.78
C ARG A 149 -5.89 -19.11 25.72
N GLN A 150 -4.95 -20.04 25.88
CA GLN A 150 -4.77 -21.15 24.95
C GLN A 150 -5.99 -22.05 24.94
N GLU A 151 -6.52 -22.41 26.11
CA GLU A 151 -7.75 -23.21 26.22
C GLU A 151 -8.95 -22.53 25.55
N ALA A 152 -9.13 -21.22 25.76
CA ALA A 152 -10.17 -20.44 25.10
C ALA A 152 -9.99 -20.41 23.58
N LEU A 153 -8.76 -20.26 23.09
CA LEU A 153 -8.45 -20.31 21.65
C LEU A 153 -8.71 -21.69 21.06
N GLU A 154 -8.39 -22.77 21.77
CA GLU A 154 -8.67 -24.13 21.33
C GLU A 154 -10.18 -24.40 21.28
N GLN A 155 -10.92 -23.98 22.31
CA GLN A 155 -12.38 -24.12 22.35
C GLN A 155 -13.03 -23.36 21.20
N THR A 156 -12.70 -22.09 21.01
CA THR A 156 -13.23 -21.28 19.91
C THR A 156 -12.82 -21.84 18.54
N SER A 157 -11.60 -22.36 18.39
CA SER A 157 -11.17 -23.02 17.15
C SER A 157 -12.00 -24.26 16.85
N ARG A 158 -12.25 -25.11 17.86
CA ARG A 158 -13.12 -26.30 17.72
C ARG A 158 -14.57 -25.92 17.36
N GLU A 159 -15.08 -24.84 17.95
CA GLU A 159 -16.42 -24.33 17.62
C GLU A 159 -16.51 -23.80 16.19
N ILE A 160 -15.50 -23.04 15.74
CA ILE A 160 -15.41 -22.54 14.36
C ILE A 160 -15.32 -23.72 13.39
N GLU A 161 -14.49 -24.73 13.67
CA GLU A 161 -14.39 -25.94 12.84
C GLU A 161 -15.73 -26.68 12.76
N ARG A 162 -16.45 -26.81 13.88
CA ARG A 162 -17.78 -27.42 13.91
C ARG A 162 -18.77 -26.63 13.06
N MET A 163 -18.86 -25.31 13.27
CA MET A 163 -19.75 -24.44 12.50
C MET A 163 -19.41 -24.45 11.00
N ALA A 164 -18.12 -24.47 10.65
CA ALA A 164 -17.67 -24.56 9.25
C ALA A 164 -18.06 -25.90 8.62
N ALA A 165 -17.91 -27.02 9.35
CA ALA A 165 -18.33 -28.33 8.89
C ALA A 165 -19.85 -28.41 8.71
N GLU A 166 -20.63 -27.87 9.64
CA GLU A 166 -22.10 -27.78 9.55
C GLU A 166 -22.52 -26.92 8.34
N ALA A 167 -21.92 -25.74 8.16
CA ALA A 167 -22.19 -24.86 7.03
C ALA A 167 -21.87 -25.53 5.68
N GLU A 168 -20.76 -26.26 5.58
CA GLU A 168 -20.40 -27.01 4.38
C GLU A 168 -21.37 -28.16 4.09
N GLN A 169 -21.84 -28.87 5.13
CA GLN A 169 -22.88 -29.89 4.97
C GLN A 169 -24.19 -29.27 4.48
N HIS A 170 -24.59 -28.12 5.02
CA HIS A 170 -25.77 -27.39 4.58
C HIS A 170 -25.66 -26.94 3.12
N ARG A 171 -24.52 -26.38 2.72
CA ARG A 171 -24.24 -26.03 1.32
C ARG A 171 -24.37 -27.24 0.40
N ARG A 172 -23.69 -28.35 0.73
CA ARG A 172 -23.76 -29.58 -0.07
C ARG A 172 -25.17 -30.14 -0.19
N LYS A 173 -25.98 -30.05 0.87
CA LYS A 173 -27.39 -30.47 0.83
C LYS A 173 -28.19 -29.58 -0.11
N GLN A 174 -28.05 -28.26 -0.01
CA GLN A 174 -28.73 -27.30 -0.88
C GLN A 174 -28.32 -27.46 -2.34
N ASP A 175 -27.03 -27.70 -2.59
CA ASP A 175 -26.50 -27.93 -3.94
C ASP A 175 -27.13 -29.20 -4.55
N ARG A 176 -27.19 -30.30 -3.79
CA ARG A 176 -27.86 -31.54 -4.23
C ARG A 176 -29.35 -31.33 -4.49
N GLU A 177 -30.05 -30.63 -3.60
CA GLU A 177 -31.49 -30.32 -3.78
C GLU A 177 -31.74 -29.40 -4.97
N ALA A 178 -30.83 -28.46 -5.25
CA ALA A 178 -30.89 -27.61 -6.44
C ALA A 178 -30.62 -28.40 -7.71
N GLU A 179 -29.65 -29.31 -7.71
CA GLU A 179 -29.34 -30.20 -8.84
C GLU A 179 -30.51 -31.15 -9.13
N GLN A 180 -31.10 -31.77 -8.11
CA GLN A 180 -32.29 -32.61 -8.26
C GLN A 180 -33.45 -31.83 -8.90
N ARG A 181 -33.74 -30.63 -8.40
CA ARG A 181 -34.79 -29.78 -8.99
C ARG A 181 -34.49 -29.37 -10.44
N ARG A 182 -33.22 -29.09 -10.77
CA ARG A 182 -32.83 -28.80 -12.16
C ARG A 182 -33.08 -30.01 -13.07
N ASN A 183 -32.70 -31.20 -12.63
CA ASN A 183 -32.90 -32.43 -13.37
C ASN A 183 -34.39 -32.76 -13.55
N GLU A 184 -35.21 -32.55 -12.51
CA GLU A 184 -36.67 -32.73 -12.59
C GLU A 184 -37.28 -31.76 -13.61
N ILE A 185 -36.94 -30.47 -13.54
CA ILE A 185 -37.42 -29.46 -14.49
C ILE A 185 -36.96 -29.78 -15.92
N GLU A 186 -35.71 -30.20 -16.10
CA GLU A 186 -35.18 -30.59 -17.41
C GLU A 186 -35.93 -31.80 -17.97
N HIS A 187 -36.17 -32.82 -17.16
CA HIS A 187 -36.94 -34.00 -17.56
C HIS A 187 -38.39 -33.64 -17.94
N ASP A 188 -39.08 -32.87 -17.11
CA ASP A 188 -40.46 -32.44 -17.38
C ASP A 188 -40.53 -31.58 -18.65
N PHE A 189 -39.55 -30.71 -18.85
CA PHE A 189 -39.43 -29.91 -20.06
C PHE A 189 -39.19 -30.77 -21.30
N GLU A 190 -38.29 -31.75 -21.23
CA GLU A 190 -38.05 -32.70 -22.32
C GLU A 190 -39.30 -33.47 -22.69
N VAL A 191 -40.04 -33.98 -21.71
CA VAL A 191 -41.31 -34.69 -21.90
C VAL A 191 -42.36 -33.78 -22.53
N ALA A 192 -42.56 -32.58 -21.98
CA ALA A 192 -43.53 -31.62 -22.52
C ALA A 192 -43.17 -31.19 -23.95
N MET A 193 -41.89 -30.94 -24.24
CA MET A 193 -41.43 -30.58 -25.58
C MET A 193 -41.52 -31.76 -26.55
N ALA A 194 -41.26 -33.00 -26.11
CA ALA A 194 -41.45 -34.19 -26.93
C ALA A 194 -42.92 -34.38 -27.30
N ALA A 195 -43.83 -34.26 -26.33
CA ALA A 195 -45.27 -34.33 -26.55
C ALA A 195 -45.73 -33.24 -27.55
N ARG A 196 -45.33 -31.99 -27.34
CA ARG A 196 -45.65 -30.88 -28.25
C ARG A 196 -45.09 -31.08 -29.65
N ARG A 197 -43.87 -31.61 -29.79
CA ARG A 197 -43.28 -31.96 -31.09
C ARG A 197 -44.10 -33.05 -31.78
N GLU A 198 -44.52 -34.08 -31.05
CA GLU A 198 -45.31 -35.18 -31.60
C GLU A 198 -46.70 -34.70 -32.05
N GLU A 199 -47.37 -33.87 -31.26
CA GLU A 199 -48.64 -33.23 -31.63
C GLU A 199 -48.48 -32.37 -32.90
N ALA A 200 -47.45 -31.51 -32.95
CA ALA A 200 -47.17 -30.70 -34.13
C ALA A 200 -46.90 -31.57 -35.38
N MET A 201 -46.14 -32.66 -35.24
CA MET A 201 -45.92 -33.62 -36.33
C MET A 201 -47.21 -34.32 -36.77
N ARG A 202 -48.09 -34.68 -35.84
CA ARG A 202 -49.40 -35.27 -36.16
C ARG A 202 -50.27 -34.28 -36.92
N GLU A 203 -50.38 -33.04 -36.47
CA GLU A 203 -51.16 -32.01 -37.17
C GLU A 203 -50.59 -31.72 -38.57
N MET A 204 -49.26 -31.65 -38.72
CA MET A 204 -48.64 -31.49 -40.04
C MET A 204 -48.97 -32.68 -40.94
N ALA A 205 -48.86 -33.91 -40.43
CA ALA A 205 -49.22 -35.12 -41.19
C ALA A 205 -50.71 -35.15 -41.56
N GLU A 206 -51.60 -34.68 -40.70
CA GLU A 206 -53.03 -34.54 -40.99
C GLU A 206 -53.31 -33.48 -42.05
N ARG A 207 -52.70 -32.30 -41.94
CA ARG A 207 -52.79 -31.24 -42.96
C ARG A 207 -52.26 -31.73 -44.31
N ASP A 208 -51.13 -32.43 -44.32
CA ASP A 208 -50.55 -33.01 -45.53
C ASP A 208 -51.47 -34.08 -46.14
N ARG A 209 -52.04 -34.96 -45.33
CA ARG A 209 -53.02 -35.97 -45.81
C ARG A 209 -54.27 -35.32 -46.37
N ALA A 210 -54.83 -34.32 -45.68
CA ALA A 210 -56.00 -33.59 -46.13
C ALA A 210 -55.71 -32.86 -47.46
N SER A 211 -54.58 -32.15 -47.54
CA SER A 211 -54.11 -31.47 -48.75
C SER A 211 -53.93 -32.45 -49.92
N ARG A 212 -53.29 -33.60 -49.70
CA ARG A 212 -53.14 -34.66 -50.72
C ARG A 212 -54.49 -35.21 -51.16
N ALA A 213 -55.39 -35.52 -50.23
CA ALA A 213 -56.73 -36.04 -50.56
C ALA A 213 -57.58 -35.01 -51.32
N GLU A 214 -57.45 -33.71 -51.03
CA GLU A 214 -58.09 -32.67 -51.84
C GLU A 214 -57.46 -32.53 -53.23
N ALA A 215 -56.12 -32.56 -53.32
CA ALA A 215 -55.43 -32.53 -54.60
C ALA A 215 -55.85 -33.70 -55.49
N GLU A 216 -55.89 -34.92 -54.93
CA GLU A 216 -56.41 -36.12 -55.62
C GLU A 216 -57.87 -35.97 -56.04
N ARG A 217 -58.74 -35.40 -55.18
CA ARG A 217 -60.13 -35.11 -55.53
C ARG A 217 -60.24 -34.14 -56.70
N ARG A 218 -59.50 -33.03 -56.68
CA ARG A 218 -59.46 -32.04 -57.77
C ARG A 218 -58.93 -32.65 -59.07
N ILE A 219 -57.89 -33.49 -59.00
CA ILE A 219 -57.34 -34.20 -60.16
C ILE A 219 -58.39 -35.16 -60.73
N ASN A 220 -59.06 -35.95 -59.89
CA ASN A 220 -60.10 -36.89 -60.34
C ASN A 220 -61.32 -36.18 -60.93
N GLU A 221 -61.76 -35.07 -60.33
CA GLU A 221 -62.86 -34.25 -60.87
C GLU A 221 -62.49 -33.62 -62.20
N ALA A 222 -61.30 -33.04 -62.31
CA ALA A 222 -60.78 -32.47 -63.56
C ALA A 222 -60.61 -33.55 -64.64
N ALA A 223 -60.12 -34.74 -64.29
CA ALA A 223 -60.00 -35.88 -65.20
C ALA A 223 -61.38 -36.36 -65.69
N ALA A 224 -62.36 -36.49 -64.80
CA ALA A 224 -63.72 -36.87 -65.16
C ALA A 224 -64.39 -35.79 -66.04
N GLU A 225 -64.15 -34.51 -65.78
CA GLU A 225 -64.68 -33.43 -66.61
C GLU A 225 -63.99 -33.36 -67.97
N ALA A 226 -62.67 -33.56 -68.03
CA ALA A 226 -61.93 -33.70 -69.28
C ALA A 226 -62.47 -34.88 -70.09
N GLU A 227 -62.72 -36.03 -69.46
CA GLU A 227 -63.33 -37.20 -70.12
C GLU A 227 -64.74 -36.90 -70.62
N ARG A 228 -65.57 -36.17 -69.84
CA ARG A 228 -66.89 -35.72 -70.30
C ARG A 228 -66.78 -34.80 -71.52
N ARG A 229 -65.83 -33.85 -71.52
CA ARG A 229 -65.59 -32.94 -72.64
C ARG A 229 -65.11 -33.69 -73.88
N THR A 230 -64.15 -34.59 -73.75
CA THR A 230 -63.66 -35.41 -74.87
C THR A 230 -64.74 -36.34 -75.40
N ARG A 231 -65.56 -36.95 -74.53
CA ARG A 231 -66.71 -37.76 -74.95
C ARG A 231 -67.74 -36.95 -75.73
N ARG A 232 -68.15 -35.79 -75.22
CA ARG A 232 -69.05 -34.86 -75.95
C ARG A 232 -68.47 -34.40 -77.28
N ALA A 233 -67.18 -34.05 -77.31
CA ALA A 233 -66.51 -33.67 -78.54
C ALA A 233 -66.47 -34.83 -79.55
N ASN A 234 -66.20 -36.05 -79.09
CA ASN A 234 -66.25 -37.25 -79.93
C ASN A 234 -67.66 -37.53 -80.46
N GLU A 235 -68.69 -37.42 -79.61
CA GLU A 235 -70.10 -37.54 -80.01
C GLU A 235 -70.48 -36.49 -81.07
N GLN A 236 -70.06 -35.23 -80.90
CA GLN A 236 -70.25 -34.17 -81.89
C GLN A 236 -69.51 -34.46 -83.20
N VAL A 237 -68.25 -34.90 -83.14
CA VAL A 237 -67.48 -35.30 -84.32
C VAL A 237 -68.14 -36.49 -85.03
N GLU A 238 -68.65 -37.47 -84.29
CA GLU A 238 -69.40 -38.59 -84.86
C GLU A 238 -70.71 -38.13 -85.50
N ALA A 239 -71.46 -37.23 -84.86
CA ALA A 239 -72.67 -36.65 -85.42
C ALA A 239 -72.37 -35.86 -86.71
N MET A 240 -71.32 -35.05 -86.72
CA MET A 240 -70.84 -34.35 -87.91
C MET A 240 -70.39 -35.31 -89.01
N ARG A 241 -69.72 -36.42 -88.67
CA ARG A 241 -69.38 -37.49 -89.63
C ARG A 241 -70.63 -38.17 -90.19
N ARG A 242 -71.66 -38.41 -89.37
CA ARG A 242 -72.96 -38.96 -89.82
C ARG A 242 -73.69 -37.98 -90.74
N LEU A 243 -73.78 -36.70 -90.37
CA LEU A 243 -74.32 -35.62 -91.21
C LEU A 243 -73.56 -35.52 -92.53
N ARG A 244 -72.22 -35.50 -92.52
CA ARG A 244 -71.42 -35.48 -93.75
C ARG A 244 -71.65 -36.72 -94.62
N ARG A 245 -71.78 -37.92 -94.03
CA ARG A 245 -72.12 -39.13 -94.79
C ARG A 245 -73.51 -39.01 -95.43
N GLY A 246 -74.50 -38.55 -94.67
CA GLY A 246 -75.86 -38.29 -95.18
C GLY A 246 -75.88 -37.21 -96.26
N LEU A 247 -75.15 -36.11 -96.11
CA LEU A 247 -75.03 -35.04 -97.10
C LEU A 247 -74.30 -35.55 -98.36
N ALA A 248 -73.25 -36.36 -98.20
CA ALA A 248 -72.58 -37.01 -99.33
C ALA A 248 -73.50 -38.00 -100.05
N GLU A 249 -74.37 -38.71 -99.34
CA GLU A 249 -75.42 -39.54 -99.94
C GLU A 249 -76.47 -38.68 -100.66
N GLN A 250 -76.92 -37.58 -100.06
CA GLN A 250 -77.86 -36.62 -100.66
C GLN A 250 -77.29 -35.96 -101.93
N VAL A 251 -76.01 -35.58 -101.92
CA VAL A 251 -75.31 -35.07 -103.11
C VAL A 251 -75.19 -36.17 -104.16
N ARG A 252 -74.90 -37.42 -103.79
CA ARG A 252 -74.88 -38.53 -104.77
C ARG A 252 -76.26 -38.85 -105.34
N THR A 253 -77.33 -38.71 -104.57
CA THR A 253 -78.71 -38.86 -105.08
C THR A 253 -79.12 -37.65 -105.91
N GLY A 254 -78.71 -36.44 -105.54
CA GLY A 254 -78.93 -35.23 -106.33
C GLY A 254 -78.15 -35.25 -107.64
N GLN A 255 -76.90 -35.72 -107.63
CA GLN A 255 -76.10 -35.95 -108.83
C GLN A 255 -76.72 -37.04 -109.71
N ARG A 256 -77.25 -38.14 -109.14
CA ARG A 256 -78.00 -39.13 -109.92
C ARG A 256 -79.29 -38.57 -110.52
N LEU A 257 -80.02 -37.73 -109.79
CA LEU A 257 -81.22 -37.06 -110.31
C LEU A 257 -80.89 -35.99 -111.36
N LEU A 258 -79.72 -35.35 -111.28
CA LEU A 258 -79.22 -34.41 -112.30
C LEU A 258 -78.67 -35.15 -113.53
N GLU A 259 -78.02 -36.30 -113.38
CA GLU A 259 -77.67 -37.22 -114.48
C GLU A 259 -78.92 -37.82 -115.14
N GLU A 260 -79.98 -38.12 -114.38
CA GLU A 260 -81.28 -38.55 -114.93
C GLU A 260 -82.07 -37.40 -115.60
N ALA A 261 -81.77 -36.13 -115.29
CA ALA A 261 -82.39 -34.96 -115.89
C ALA A 261 -81.57 -34.34 -117.05
N GLU A 262 -80.36 -34.85 -117.31
CA GLU A 262 -79.45 -34.33 -118.35
C GLU A 262 -79.95 -34.50 -119.81
N PRO A 263 -80.84 -35.46 -120.17
CA PRO A 263 -81.44 -35.43 -121.51
C PRO A 263 -82.66 -34.49 -121.63
N PHE A 264 -83.05 -33.76 -120.58
CA PHE A 264 -84.21 -32.84 -120.59
C PHE A 264 -83.86 -31.35 -120.50
N LEU A 265 -82.57 -30.98 -120.54
CA LEU A 265 -82.12 -29.58 -120.49
C LEU A 265 -81.25 -29.17 -121.70
N ALA A 266 -81.47 -29.80 -122.86
CA ALA A 266 -80.93 -29.39 -124.17
C ALA A 266 -82.01 -28.77 -125.09
N ALA A 267 -83.07 -28.18 -124.53
CA ALA A 267 -84.10 -27.42 -125.26
C ALA A 267 -84.70 -26.29 -124.40
N SER A 268 -83.89 -25.28 -124.09
CA SER A 268 -84.31 -23.86 -124.03
C SER A 268 -83.09 -23.01 -123.71
N VAL A 269 -82.54 -22.39 -124.76
CA VAL A 269 -81.54 -21.34 -124.68
C VAL A 269 -82.27 -20.00 -124.51
N THR A 270 -81.63 -19.10 -123.77
CA THR A 270 -81.96 -17.67 -123.53
C THR A 270 -83.05 -17.42 -122.48
N GLY A 271 -82.90 -16.58 -121.47
CA GLY A 271 -81.92 -15.54 -121.15
C GLY A 271 -82.68 -14.41 -120.44
N THR A 272 -82.14 -13.82 -119.37
CA THR A 272 -82.30 -12.39 -119.00
C THR A 272 -81.55 -12.10 -117.69
N GLU A 273 -80.69 -11.11 -117.78
CA GLU A 273 -80.06 -10.36 -116.70
C GLU A 273 -81.11 -9.67 -115.81
N SER A 274 -80.83 -9.53 -114.51
CA SER A 274 -81.11 -8.27 -113.80
C SER A 274 -80.28 -8.18 -112.52
N GLN A 275 -79.49 -7.12 -112.48
CA GLN A 275 -78.84 -6.55 -111.30
C GLN A 275 -79.85 -5.72 -110.48
N HIS A 276 -79.45 -5.38 -109.26
CA HIS A 276 -79.92 -4.34 -108.30
C HIS A 276 -79.98 -4.97 -106.89
N ALA A 277 -79.03 -4.75 -105.97
CA ALA A 277 -78.59 -3.51 -105.32
C ALA A 277 -79.67 -2.88 -104.43
N ASP A 278 -79.32 -2.83 -103.13
CA ASP A 278 -79.81 -1.99 -102.01
C ASP A 278 -80.22 -2.85 -100.80
N ALA A 279 -80.02 -2.45 -99.56
CA ALA A 279 -79.23 -1.41 -98.88
C ALA A 279 -79.51 -1.62 -97.38
N TYR A 280 -78.58 -1.18 -96.52
CA TYR A 280 -78.73 -0.66 -95.14
C TYR A 280 -79.91 -1.14 -94.26
N VAL A 281 -79.72 -1.45 -92.98
CA VAL A 281 -79.57 -0.43 -91.93
C VAL A 281 -78.83 -0.95 -90.69
N TRP A 282 -78.00 -0.04 -90.20
CA TRP A 282 -77.21 0.01 -88.96
C TRP A 282 -78.07 0.57 -87.81
N SER A 283 -77.91 0.12 -86.56
CA SER A 283 -78.13 0.99 -85.38
C SER A 283 -77.63 0.38 -84.07
N GLU A 284 -76.45 0.79 -83.62
CA GLU A 284 -76.28 1.34 -82.25
C GLU A 284 -76.87 2.79 -82.25
N PRO A 285 -77.12 3.54 -81.14
CA PRO A 285 -76.29 3.59 -79.91
C PRO A 285 -76.97 4.07 -78.58
N SER A 286 -76.10 4.35 -77.59
CA SER A 286 -76.21 5.31 -76.46
C SER A 286 -76.90 4.82 -75.17
N ALA A 287 -76.22 4.64 -74.03
CA ALA A 287 -75.47 5.58 -73.15
C ALA A 287 -76.35 6.35 -72.16
N GLU A 288 -76.26 5.99 -70.87
CA GLU A 288 -76.52 6.75 -69.63
C GLU A 288 -75.63 6.08 -68.54
N ARG A 289 -74.53 6.70 -68.08
CA ARG A 289 -74.36 7.72 -67.01
C ARG A 289 -74.59 7.18 -65.58
N GLU A 290 -73.50 7.20 -64.78
CA GLU A 290 -73.36 7.90 -63.47
C GLU A 290 -73.59 6.90 -62.30
N ASP A 291 -72.76 6.70 -61.27
CA ASP A 291 -71.72 7.49 -60.59
C ASP A 291 -70.65 6.62 -59.89
N PRO A 292 -69.50 7.22 -59.49
CA PRO A 292 -68.52 6.70 -58.53
C PRO A 292 -68.64 7.39 -57.14
N GLU A 293 -68.47 6.63 -56.04
CA GLU A 293 -68.24 7.18 -54.68
C GLU A 293 -66.86 6.67 -54.19
N GLU A 294 -65.85 7.54 -54.05
CA GLU A 294 -65.52 8.46 -52.92
C GLU A 294 -64.63 7.79 -51.83
N VAL A 295 -63.31 7.99 -51.92
CA VAL A 295 -62.42 8.83 -51.07
C VAL A 295 -62.29 8.46 -49.58
N GLU A 296 -61.05 8.12 -49.17
CA GLU A 296 -60.49 8.66 -47.94
C GLU A 296 -58.97 8.90 -48.09
N GLN A 297 -58.62 10.17 -48.33
CA GLN A 297 -57.31 10.72 -47.98
C GLN A 297 -57.37 11.06 -46.48
N VAL A 298 -56.50 10.46 -45.68
CA VAL A 298 -56.19 10.98 -44.34
C VAL A 298 -54.88 11.73 -44.41
N ASP A 299 -54.97 13.01 -44.07
CA ASP A 299 -53.91 14.00 -44.05
C ASP A 299 -52.94 13.77 -42.88
N VAL A 300 -51.71 14.19 -43.09
CA VAL A 300 -50.53 14.00 -42.24
C VAL A 300 -50.63 14.89 -40.98
N PRO A 301 -49.84 14.61 -39.93
CA PRO A 301 -48.86 15.64 -39.59
C PRO A 301 -47.43 15.12 -39.41
N ARG A 302 -46.51 15.96 -39.89
CA ARG A 302 -45.07 15.96 -39.64
C ARG A 302 -44.78 15.95 -38.12
N GLN A 303 -43.73 15.24 -37.69
CA GLN A 303 -42.52 15.90 -37.20
C GLN A 303 -41.39 14.91 -36.83
N ARG A 304 -40.20 15.35 -37.26
CA ARG A 304 -38.84 14.95 -36.92
C ARG A 304 -38.59 14.89 -35.41
N ALA A 305 -38.07 13.77 -34.92
CA ALA A 305 -36.95 13.74 -33.98
C ALA A 305 -36.31 12.33 -33.98
N LEU A 306 -35.06 12.28 -34.42
CA LEU A 306 -34.13 11.20 -34.10
C LEU A 306 -33.87 11.27 -32.59
N GLU A 307 -34.29 10.24 -31.85
CA GLU A 307 -33.80 10.02 -30.50
C GLU A 307 -32.63 9.03 -30.61
N ASN A 308 -31.42 9.59 -30.60
CA ASN A 308 -30.21 8.82 -30.44
C ASN A 308 -30.20 8.19 -29.04
N ALA A 309 -29.68 6.97 -28.99
CA ALA A 309 -29.23 6.27 -27.80
C ALA A 309 -28.23 7.12 -26.97
N PRO A 310 -27.98 6.76 -25.70
CA PRO A 310 -27.53 7.66 -24.64
C PRO A 310 -26.04 8.00 -24.74
N ASP A 311 -25.70 9.27 -24.45
CA ASP A 311 -24.33 9.64 -24.13
C ASP A 311 -23.94 9.19 -22.70
N PRO A 312 -22.67 8.85 -22.47
CA PRO A 312 -22.15 8.34 -21.21
C PRO A 312 -21.81 9.50 -20.26
N VAL A 313 -22.35 9.49 -19.03
CA VAL A 313 -21.78 10.27 -17.93
C VAL A 313 -20.84 9.36 -17.16
N GLY A 314 -19.61 9.29 -17.66
CA GLY A 314 -18.45 8.95 -16.85
C GLY A 314 -17.93 10.20 -16.15
N ASP A 315 -17.81 10.06 -14.84
CA ASP A 315 -16.73 10.61 -14.00
C ASP A 315 -16.74 12.11 -13.67
N THR A 316 -17.10 12.41 -12.42
CA THR A 316 -16.23 13.01 -11.37
C THR A 316 -17.04 13.00 -10.08
N ALA A 317 -16.73 12.17 -9.09
CA ALA A 317 -15.71 12.43 -8.08
C ALA A 317 -15.88 13.83 -7.45
N ASP A 318 -16.63 13.91 -6.35
CA ASP A 318 -16.18 14.51 -5.09
C ASP A 318 -17.32 14.56 -4.07
N GLY A 319 -17.09 13.94 -2.91
CA GLY A 319 -18.09 13.86 -1.84
C GLY A 319 -17.62 13.05 -0.65
N VAL A 320 -16.35 13.23 -0.31
CA VAL A 320 -15.72 12.77 0.94
C VAL A 320 -16.55 13.27 2.12
N LEU A 321 -17.28 12.39 2.80
CA LEU A 321 -17.71 12.62 4.17
C LEU A 321 -16.62 12.08 5.11
N SER A 322 -15.55 12.87 5.25
CA SER A 322 -14.87 13.00 6.55
C SER A 322 -15.90 13.62 7.50
N GLY A 323 -16.16 13.04 8.67
CA GLY A 323 -15.15 12.85 9.69
C GLY A 323 -14.94 14.18 10.40
N THR A 324 -15.79 14.50 11.38
CA THR A 324 -15.47 15.48 12.42
C THR A 324 -16.04 15.07 13.76
N SER A 325 -15.11 14.89 14.70
CA SER A 325 -15.11 15.28 16.12
C SER A 325 -16.26 14.77 17.00
N GLY A 326 -16.02 14.00 18.06
CA GLY A 326 -14.98 14.22 19.06
C GLY A 326 -15.45 15.26 20.07
N ALA A 327 -16.03 14.81 21.19
CA ALA A 327 -16.14 15.54 22.44
C ALA A 327 -16.32 14.54 23.61
N SER A 328 -15.32 14.55 24.50
CA SER A 328 -15.38 14.47 25.98
C SER A 328 -16.27 13.37 26.61
N GLY A 329 -15.79 12.42 27.41
CA GLY A 329 -14.87 12.62 28.54
C GLY A 329 -15.67 13.00 29.78
N GLU A 330 -16.16 12.02 30.55
CA GLU A 330 -16.51 12.24 31.96
C GLU A 330 -16.42 10.94 32.78
N SER A 331 -15.78 11.12 33.93
CA SER A 331 -15.37 10.17 34.95
C SER A 331 -16.50 9.44 35.66
N GLY A 332 -16.20 8.23 36.14
CA GLY A 332 -17.00 7.46 37.10
C GLY A 332 -16.26 6.19 37.49
#